data_AF-A0AAE3RDG0-F1
#
_entry.id   AF-A0AAE3RDG0-F1
#
_cell.length_a   1.000
_cell.length_b   1.000
_cell.length_c   1.000
_cell.angle_alpha   90.00
_cell.angle_beta   90.00
_cell.angle_gamma   90.00
#
_symmetry.space_group_name_H-M   'P 1'
#
loop_
_entity.id
_entity.type
_entity.pdbx_description
1 polymer ?
#
loop_
_entity_poly.entity_id
_entity_poly.type
_entity_poly.pdbx_seq_one_letter_code
_entity_poly.pdbx_strand_id
1 'polypeptide(L)'
;MIHITTLLLKGILLLGLATLLIIPCFSQITPSFKSLRYEEDYAYLKMDSSRNWYKKTKYLSLSPTGNTYLSFGGDIRYQYFWFKNEDWGDTPQDKDGYILTRYLAHADFRAGKNFRAFVQLQSSLANGKEAEPSPVENSPLNLHQAFIDITLPLNNTDHLTTRIGRQELLYGSQRLVSVREGPNNRQSFDAARLLYKGTDWKADFFYSHSVRAQQQIFADGFTKHTRFWGAYAVVNHIPFLQNADIYYFGLHKQQAAFDDGEGRELRHSIGTRLWNSTNNFRYDLEGVYQFGSFGTKDIHAWTLSANTGYKFSQTKLQPEIGLKAELISGNASYTDNTLQTFNPLFPRGAYFGLAALIGPANLIDIHPSLDLDLTPKLIFGVDYDVFWRYSQHDGIYAPNVSLIYSGKDISDKFIGQQFITDLVYTPNNFLYFRGELTWFAAGDFLKAAGTGKDILFSAATIQLKF
;
A
#
# COMPACT_ATOMS: atom_id res chain seq x y z
N MET A 1 -11.38 -12.63 -39.94
CA MET A 1 -12.37 -13.48 -39.23
C MET A 1 -11.73 -14.41 -38.18
N ILE A 2 -10.49 -14.13 -37.72
CA ILE A 2 -9.77 -14.90 -36.68
C ILE A 2 -9.48 -14.02 -35.43
N HIS A 3 -9.91 -12.74 -35.43
CA HIS A 3 -9.68 -11.79 -34.32
C HIS A 3 -10.86 -11.61 -33.36
N ILE A 4 -12.05 -12.14 -33.67
CA ILE A 4 -13.22 -12.04 -32.79
C ILE A 4 -13.31 -13.24 -31.82
N THR A 5 -12.67 -14.36 -32.17
CA THR A 5 -12.70 -15.60 -31.38
C THR A 5 -11.77 -15.56 -30.16
N THR A 6 -10.73 -14.73 -30.13
CA THR A 6 -9.78 -14.64 -29.00
C THR A 6 -10.27 -13.74 -27.86
N LEU A 7 -11.11 -12.74 -28.13
CA LEU A 7 -11.73 -11.91 -27.09
C LEU A 7 -12.89 -12.63 -26.38
N LEU A 8 -13.68 -13.42 -27.13
CA LEU A 8 -14.77 -14.22 -26.57
C LEU A 8 -14.26 -15.35 -25.66
N LEU A 9 -13.12 -15.97 -25.98
CA LEU A 9 -12.54 -17.02 -25.12
C LEU A 9 -11.98 -16.50 -23.79
N LYS A 10 -11.51 -15.24 -23.72
CA LYS A 10 -11.00 -14.64 -22.47
C LYS A 10 -12.14 -14.15 -21.56
N GLY A 11 -13.26 -13.70 -22.12
CA GLY A 11 -14.46 -13.34 -21.35
C GLY A 11 -15.24 -14.54 -20.78
N ILE A 12 -15.24 -15.68 -21.48
CA ILE A 12 -15.96 -16.89 -21.04
C ILE A 12 -15.22 -17.62 -19.90
N LEU A 13 -13.89 -17.50 -19.80
CA LEU A 13 -13.14 -18.03 -18.64
C LEU A 13 -13.43 -17.24 -17.35
N LEU A 14 -13.74 -15.95 -17.47
CA LEU A 14 -14.14 -15.06 -16.37
C LEU A 14 -15.56 -15.36 -15.86
N LEU A 15 -16.47 -15.79 -16.72
CA LEU A 15 -17.80 -16.28 -16.29
C LEU A 15 -17.77 -17.73 -15.80
N GLY A 16 -16.88 -18.57 -16.32
CA GLY A 16 -16.78 -19.99 -15.99
C GLY A 16 -16.30 -20.31 -14.57
N LEU A 17 -15.52 -19.41 -13.94
CA LEU A 17 -15.16 -19.55 -12.51
C LEU A 17 -16.23 -18.98 -11.56
N ALA A 18 -17.12 -18.11 -12.04
CA ALA A 18 -18.18 -17.52 -11.20
C ALA A 18 -19.36 -18.47 -10.97
N THR A 19 -19.58 -19.44 -11.86
CA THR A 19 -20.75 -20.34 -11.82
C THR A 19 -20.58 -21.62 -11.01
N LEU A 20 -19.38 -21.91 -10.47
CA LEU A 20 -19.10 -23.12 -9.70
C LEU A 20 -19.05 -22.95 -8.16
N LEU A 21 -19.33 -21.75 -7.62
CA LEU A 21 -19.18 -21.49 -6.17
C LEU A 21 -20.37 -20.82 -5.47
N ILE A 22 -21.58 -20.96 -6.01
CA ILE A 22 -22.80 -20.60 -5.28
C ILE A 22 -23.24 -21.79 -4.42
N ILE A 23 -22.48 -22.07 -3.36
CA ILE A 23 -23.00 -22.86 -2.23
C ILE A 23 -23.40 -21.84 -1.15
N PRO A 24 -24.69 -21.73 -0.78
CA PRO A 24 -25.09 -20.94 0.38
C PRO A 24 -24.55 -21.63 1.63
N CYS A 25 -23.40 -21.17 2.14
CA CYS A 25 -22.91 -21.62 3.44
C CYS A 25 -23.51 -20.73 4.52
N PHE A 26 -24.17 -21.37 5.50
CA PHE A 26 -24.71 -20.73 6.69
C PHE A 26 -23.67 -19.77 7.31
N SER A 27 -24.11 -18.53 7.56
CA SER A 27 -23.30 -17.44 8.11
C SER A 27 -22.93 -17.75 9.56
N GLN A 28 -21.80 -18.42 9.74
CA GLN A 28 -20.92 -18.08 10.87
C GLN A 28 -20.08 -16.89 10.43
N ILE A 29 -19.98 -15.88 11.29
CA ILE A 29 -19.18 -14.68 11.05
C ILE A 29 -17.70 -15.12 11.03
N THR A 30 -17.19 -15.43 9.84
CA THR A 30 -15.75 -15.61 9.63
C THR A 30 -15.11 -14.23 9.78
N PRO A 31 -14.03 -14.08 10.56
CA PRO A 31 -13.29 -12.82 10.60
C PRO A 31 -12.90 -12.36 9.20
N SER A 32 -12.95 -11.05 8.96
CA SER A 32 -12.45 -10.47 7.71
C SER A 32 -10.94 -10.68 7.59
N PHE A 33 -10.46 -10.96 6.38
CA PHE A 33 -9.03 -11.08 6.12
C PHE A 33 -8.27 -9.78 6.40
N LYS A 34 -7.08 -9.87 6.99
CA LYS A 34 -6.28 -8.70 7.42
C LYS A 34 -5.21 -8.33 6.40
N SER A 35 -4.92 -7.04 6.19
CA SER A 35 -3.90 -6.60 5.21
C SER A 35 -2.58 -7.36 5.33
N LEU A 36 -2.12 -7.58 6.57
CA LEU A 36 -1.01 -8.45 6.90
C LEU A 36 -1.55 -9.84 7.23
N ARG A 37 -1.32 -10.82 6.34
CA ARG A 37 -1.81 -12.21 6.52
C ARG A 37 -1.34 -12.84 7.82
N TYR A 38 -0.13 -12.49 8.26
CA TYR A 38 0.40 -13.00 9.50
C TYR A 38 -0.30 -12.45 10.75
N GLU A 39 -1.15 -11.44 10.67
CA GLU A 39 -1.93 -10.97 11.83
C GLU A 39 -3.22 -11.76 12.05
N GLU A 40 -3.55 -12.65 11.12
CA GLU A 40 -4.71 -13.54 11.24
C GLU A 40 -4.43 -14.61 12.31
N ASP A 41 -5.45 -14.92 13.11
CA ASP A 41 -5.40 -15.94 14.14
C ASP A 41 -6.67 -16.80 14.10
N TYR A 42 -6.46 -18.07 13.78
CA TYR A 42 -7.51 -19.07 13.64
C TYR A 42 -7.60 -20.00 14.86
N ALA A 43 -6.96 -19.67 15.99
CA ALA A 43 -7.00 -20.47 17.21
C ALA A 43 -8.42 -20.72 17.74
N TYR A 44 -9.38 -19.84 17.45
CA TYR A 44 -10.79 -20.04 17.82
C TYR A 44 -11.40 -21.30 17.18
N LEU A 45 -10.86 -21.78 16.05
CA LEU A 45 -11.30 -23.02 15.40
C LEU A 45 -10.93 -24.27 16.20
N LYS A 46 -10.05 -24.16 17.21
CA LYS A 46 -9.66 -25.28 18.09
C LYS A 46 -10.87 -26.02 18.68
N MET A 47 -11.92 -25.30 19.06
CA MET A 47 -13.13 -25.87 19.68
C MET A 47 -14.26 -26.15 18.67
N ASP A 48 -14.07 -25.83 17.39
CA ASP A 48 -15.09 -26.08 16.36
C ASP A 48 -15.13 -27.56 15.98
N SER A 49 -16.25 -28.23 16.28
CA SER A 49 -16.52 -29.64 15.92
C SER A 49 -17.10 -29.81 14.51
N SER A 50 -17.49 -28.71 13.85
CA SER A 50 -18.18 -28.66 12.55
C SER A 50 -17.27 -28.14 11.42
N ARG A 51 -16.04 -28.65 11.33
CA ARG A 51 -15.04 -28.12 10.39
C ARG A 51 -15.26 -28.63 8.97
N ASN A 52 -15.68 -27.74 8.08
CA ASN A 52 -15.60 -27.94 6.63
C ASN A 52 -14.12 -27.95 6.17
N TRP A 53 -13.89 -28.28 4.90
CA TRP A 53 -12.54 -28.35 4.33
C TRP A 53 -11.74 -27.05 4.54
N TYR A 54 -12.36 -25.89 4.32
CA TYR A 54 -11.74 -24.58 4.53
C TYR A 54 -11.27 -24.34 5.97
N LYS A 55 -12.12 -24.62 6.96
CA LYS A 55 -11.74 -24.47 8.38
C LYS A 55 -10.61 -25.44 8.78
N LYS A 56 -10.52 -26.62 8.14
CA LYS A 56 -9.41 -27.56 8.35
C LYS A 56 -8.10 -27.03 7.78
N THR A 57 -8.11 -26.30 6.66
CA THR A 57 -6.88 -25.68 6.13
C THR A 57 -6.46 -24.47 6.96
N LYS A 58 -7.41 -23.73 7.55
CA LYS A 58 -7.13 -22.65 8.50
C LYS A 58 -6.65 -23.12 9.87
N TYR A 59 -6.97 -24.34 10.24
CA TYR A 59 -6.53 -24.91 11.50
C TYR A 59 -6.38 -26.42 11.37
N LEU A 60 -5.15 -26.85 11.08
CA LEU A 60 -4.72 -28.24 11.07
C LEU A 60 -3.95 -28.52 12.38
N SER A 61 -4.63 -29.18 13.32
CA SER A 61 -4.00 -29.56 14.60
C SER A 61 -2.88 -30.59 14.38
N LEU A 62 -1.71 -30.34 14.95
CA LEU A 62 -0.55 -31.23 14.94
C LEU A 62 -0.27 -31.87 16.31
N SER A 63 -1.01 -31.49 17.36
CA SER A 63 -0.92 -32.09 18.68
C SER A 63 -2.30 -32.52 19.20
N PRO A 64 -2.39 -33.55 20.06
CA PRO A 64 -3.67 -33.96 20.65
C PRO A 64 -4.37 -32.85 21.44
N THR A 65 -3.59 -31.95 22.04
CA THR A 65 -4.12 -30.82 22.83
C THR A 65 -4.58 -29.64 21.97
N GLY A 66 -4.31 -29.63 20.66
CA GLY A 66 -4.56 -28.50 19.77
C GLY A 66 -3.64 -27.30 19.98
N ASN A 67 -2.64 -27.37 20.85
CA ASN A 67 -1.76 -26.22 21.09
C ASN A 67 -0.71 -26.04 20.00
N THR A 68 -0.55 -27.01 19.10
CA THR A 68 0.34 -26.94 17.95
C THR A 68 -0.48 -27.13 16.69
N TYR A 69 -0.41 -26.19 15.74
CA TYR A 69 -1.19 -26.25 14.52
C TYR A 69 -0.51 -25.58 13.33
N LEU A 70 -0.95 -25.96 12.14
CA LEU A 70 -0.67 -25.27 10.88
C LEU A 70 -1.92 -24.54 10.39
N SER A 71 -1.72 -23.38 9.77
CA SER A 71 -2.73 -22.65 9.02
C SER A 71 -2.19 -22.34 7.63
N PHE A 72 -3.03 -22.48 6.62
CA PHE A 72 -2.70 -22.17 5.23
C PHE A 72 -3.63 -21.08 4.70
N GLY A 73 -3.13 -20.29 3.74
CA GLY A 73 -3.97 -19.31 3.06
C GLY A 73 -3.28 -18.63 1.91
N GLY A 74 -4.01 -17.71 1.29
CA GLY A 74 -3.51 -17.02 0.12
C GLY A 74 -4.32 -15.83 -0.33
N ASP A 75 -3.79 -15.18 -1.36
CA ASP A 75 -4.38 -14.06 -2.06
C ASP A 75 -4.07 -14.22 -3.54
N ILE A 76 -5.09 -14.17 -4.39
CA ILE A 76 -4.94 -14.12 -5.84
C ILE A 76 -5.56 -12.83 -6.30
N ARG A 77 -4.79 -11.99 -6.98
CA ARG A 77 -5.27 -10.72 -7.54
C ARG A 77 -5.00 -10.68 -9.04
N TYR A 78 -6.03 -10.34 -9.80
CA TYR A 78 -5.93 -10.01 -11.21
C TYR A 78 -6.34 -8.56 -11.39
N GLN A 79 -5.53 -7.78 -12.09
CA GLN A 79 -5.83 -6.40 -12.44
C GLN A 79 -5.60 -6.20 -13.92
N TYR A 80 -6.64 -5.81 -14.64
CA TYR A 80 -6.54 -5.34 -16.01
C TYR A 80 -6.43 -3.81 -15.97
N PHE A 81 -5.40 -3.25 -16.59
CA PHE A 81 -5.20 -1.81 -16.74
C PHE A 81 -5.21 -1.44 -18.21
N TRP A 82 -5.86 -0.33 -18.51
CA TRP A 82 -5.79 0.32 -19.81
C TRP A 82 -5.55 1.81 -19.59
N PHE A 83 -4.51 2.33 -20.23
CA PHE A 83 -4.20 3.75 -20.25
C PHE A 83 -4.39 4.28 -21.66
N LYS A 84 -4.77 5.55 -21.79
CA LYS A 84 -4.55 6.36 -22.97
C LYS A 84 -3.61 7.48 -22.57
N ASN A 85 -2.49 7.60 -23.30
CA ASN A 85 -1.40 8.53 -22.98
C ASN A 85 -0.80 8.28 -21.57
N GLU A 86 -0.38 7.04 -21.27
CA GLU A 86 0.40 6.76 -20.06
C GLU A 86 1.63 7.69 -20.00
N ASP A 87 2.04 8.09 -18.79
CA ASP A 87 3.06 9.13 -18.56
C ASP A 87 2.84 10.39 -19.40
N TRP A 88 1.61 10.88 -19.41
CA TRP A 88 1.15 12.06 -20.17
C TRP A 88 1.43 12.00 -21.68
N GLY A 89 1.68 10.81 -22.22
CA GLY A 89 1.96 10.58 -23.63
C GLY A 89 3.43 10.39 -23.99
N ASP A 90 4.31 10.29 -23.01
CA ASP A 90 5.75 10.09 -23.20
C ASP A 90 6.13 8.60 -23.37
N THR A 91 5.24 7.67 -23.02
CA THR A 91 5.46 6.23 -23.20
C THR A 91 4.67 5.63 -24.36
N PRO A 92 5.14 4.49 -24.92
CA PRO A 92 4.40 3.77 -25.94
C PRO A 92 3.00 3.37 -25.46
N GLN A 93 2.02 3.50 -26.35
CA GLN A 93 0.63 3.17 -26.07
C GLN A 93 0.41 1.65 -26.14
N ASP A 94 -0.01 1.05 -25.03
CA ASP A 94 -0.57 -0.30 -25.00
C ASP A 94 -1.94 -0.32 -25.70
N LYS A 95 -2.07 -0.98 -26.85
CA LYS A 95 -3.33 -0.95 -27.62
C LYS A 95 -4.47 -1.64 -26.90
N ASP A 96 -4.18 -2.78 -26.28
CA ASP A 96 -5.17 -3.66 -25.64
C ASP A 96 -5.13 -3.59 -24.11
N GLY A 97 -4.28 -2.73 -23.54
CA GLY A 97 -3.97 -2.71 -22.11
C GLY A 97 -3.16 -3.92 -21.65
N TYR A 98 -2.90 -4.02 -20.35
CA TYR A 98 -2.09 -5.07 -19.75
C TYR A 98 -2.72 -5.65 -18.49
N ILE A 99 -2.23 -6.82 -18.09
CA ILE A 99 -2.71 -7.55 -16.92
C ILE A 99 -1.58 -7.71 -15.92
N LEU A 100 -1.85 -7.31 -14.67
CA LEU A 100 -1.04 -7.63 -13.51
C LEU A 100 -1.70 -8.77 -12.74
N THR A 101 -0.95 -9.84 -12.50
CA THR A 101 -1.40 -10.97 -11.69
C THR A 101 -0.50 -11.13 -10.47
N ARG A 102 -1.10 -11.32 -9.30
CA ARG A 102 -0.41 -11.61 -8.04
C ARG A 102 -0.95 -12.88 -7.42
N TYR A 103 -0.04 -13.76 -7.00
CA TYR A 103 -0.34 -14.91 -6.16
C TYR A 103 0.46 -14.83 -4.87
N LEU A 104 -0.22 -14.95 -3.74
CA LEU A 104 0.35 -15.15 -2.42
C LEU A 104 -0.13 -16.50 -1.89
N ALA A 105 0.80 -17.30 -1.41
CA ALA A 105 0.51 -18.55 -0.70
C ALA A 105 1.37 -18.63 0.55
N HIS A 106 0.75 -18.93 1.70
CA HIS A 106 1.44 -18.96 2.98
C HIS A 106 1.09 -20.16 3.84
N ALA A 107 2.02 -20.47 4.74
CA ALA A 107 1.86 -21.40 5.84
C ALA A 107 2.27 -20.71 7.15
N ASP A 108 1.46 -20.90 8.19
CA ASP A 108 1.67 -20.37 9.53
C ASP A 108 1.70 -21.54 10.52
N PHE A 109 2.88 -21.82 11.07
CA PHE A 109 3.08 -22.82 12.12
C PHE A 109 3.11 -22.15 13.48
N ARG A 110 2.30 -22.63 14.41
CA ARG A 110 2.24 -22.13 15.78
C ARG A 110 2.38 -23.28 16.76
N ALA A 111 3.24 -23.09 17.76
CA ALA A 111 3.49 -24.05 18.83
C ALA A 111 3.33 -23.38 20.19
N GLY A 112 2.24 -23.73 20.88
CA GLY A 112 1.85 -23.10 22.14
C GLY A 112 1.50 -21.62 21.95
N LYS A 113 1.74 -20.82 22.99
CA LYS A 113 1.52 -19.36 22.98
C LYS A 113 2.79 -18.57 22.62
N ASN A 114 3.94 -19.24 22.53
CA ASN A 114 5.24 -18.59 22.59
C ASN A 114 6.04 -18.67 21.30
N PHE A 115 5.76 -19.64 20.42
CA PHE A 115 6.55 -19.83 19.21
C PHE A 115 5.68 -19.86 17.95
N ARG A 116 6.17 -19.21 16.91
CA ARG A 116 5.59 -19.24 15.58
C ARG A 116 6.66 -19.19 14.50
N ALA A 117 6.42 -19.88 13.39
CA ALA A 117 7.15 -19.71 12.15
C ALA A 117 6.17 -19.44 11.01
N PHE A 118 6.46 -18.45 10.16
CA PHE A 118 5.61 -18.05 9.05
C PHE A 118 6.41 -18.02 7.76
N VAL A 119 5.85 -18.57 6.69
CA VAL A 119 6.44 -18.55 5.34
C VAL A 119 5.38 -18.13 4.33
N GLN A 120 5.75 -17.28 3.38
CA GLN A 120 4.90 -16.86 2.27
C GLN A 120 5.71 -16.74 0.98
N LEU A 121 5.19 -17.35 -0.08
CA LEU A 121 5.66 -17.18 -1.44
C LEU A 121 4.83 -16.11 -2.14
N GLN A 122 5.48 -15.33 -3.01
CA GLN A 122 4.81 -14.37 -3.90
C GLN A 122 5.23 -14.63 -5.34
N SER A 123 4.25 -14.56 -6.24
CA SER A 123 4.44 -14.47 -7.69
C SER A 123 3.73 -13.21 -8.17
N SER A 124 4.43 -12.37 -8.92
CA SER A 124 3.91 -11.15 -9.54
C SER A 124 4.24 -11.18 -11.02
N LEU A 125 3.24 -11.22 -11.89
CA LEU A 125 3.39 -11.33 -13.33
C LEU A 125 2.77 -10.12 -14.02
N ALA A 126 3.45 -9.57 -15.01
CA ALA A 126 2.92 -8.55 -15.92
C ALA A 126 2.82 -9.14 -17.33
N ASN A 127 1.65 -9.05 -17.95
CA ASN A 127 1.40 -9.62 -19.28
C ASN A 127 0.73 -8.60 -20.19
N GLY A 128 1.24 -8.45 -21.42
CA GLY A 128 0.66 -7.59 -22.46
C GLY A 128 1.09 -6.13 -22.40
N LYS A 129 2.02 -5.77 -21.52
CA LYS A 129 2.64 -4.43 -21.49
C LYS A 129 3.70 -4.33 -22.59
N GLU A 130 3.63 -3.31 -23.43
CA GLU A 130 4.56 -3.03 -24.53
C GLU A 130 5.90 -2.53 -23.98
N ALA A 131 5.87 -1.71 -22.93
CA ALA A 131 7.07 -1.32 -22.18
C ALA A 131 7.57 -2.50 -21.33
N GLU A 132 8.90 -2.62 -21.20
CA GLU A 132 9.55 -3.64 -20.36
C GLU A 132 9.06 -3.50 -18.90
N PRO A 133 8.38 -4.51 -18.33
CA PRO A 133 7.85 -4.41 -16.99
C PRO A 133 8.95 -4.32 -15.95
N SER A 134 8.84 -3.37 -15.04
CA SER A 134 9.79 -3.21 -13.95
C SER A 134 9.74 -4.42 -12.98
N PRO A 135 10.78 -4.64 -12.14
CA PRO A 135 10.75 -5.68 -11.12
C PRO A 135 9.63 -5.53 -10.07
N VAL A 136 9.03 -4.34 -9.95
CA VAL A 136 7.88 -4.12 -9.05
C VAL A 136 6.54 -4.55 -9.68
N GLU A 137 6.52 -4.76 -10.99
CA GLU A 137 5.37 -5.27 -11.75
C GLU A 137 5.52 -6.77 -12.07
N ASN A 138 6.74 -7.19 -12.43
CA ASN A 138 7.07 -8.56 -12.81
C ASN A 138 8.21 -9.13 -11.95
N SER A 139 7.83 -9.99 -11.01
CA SER A 139 8.72 -10.78 -10.16
C SER A 139 8.16 -12.22 -10.09
N PRO A 140 8.64 -13.15 -10.96
CA PRO A 140 7.92 -14.38 -11.26
C PRO A 140 7.64 -15.31 -10.08
N LEU A 141 8.61 -15.56 -9.20
CA LEU A 141 8.39 -16.34 -7.97
C LEU A 141 9.52 -16.08 -6.97
N ASN A 142 9.16 -15.64 -5.76
CA ASN A 142 10.13 -15.34 -4.70
C ASN A 142 9.62 -15.73 -3.30
N LEU A 143 10.57 -15.93 -2.38
CA LEU A 143 10.30 -16.03 -0.95
C LEU A 143 10.03 -14.62 -0.41
N HIS A 144 8.75 -14.30 -0.22
CA HIS A 144 8.31 -12.96 0.16
C HIS A 144 8.38 -12.73 1.66
N GLN A 145 8.00 -13.71 2.47
CA GLN A 145 8.15 -13.67 3.93
C GLN A 145 8.65 -15.01 4.45
N ALA A 146 9.55 -14.96 5.43
CA ALA A 146 10.06 -16.09 6.18
C ALA A 146 10.59 -15.58 7.52
N PHE A 147 9.86 -15.78 8.61
CA PHE A 147 10.26 -15.28 9.92
C PHE A 147 9.83 -16.22 11.05
N ILE A 148 10.46 -16.02 12.21
CA ILE A 148 10.12 -16.66 13.47
C ILE A 148 9.72 -15.59 14.49
N ASP A 149 8.68 -15.88 15.27
CA ASP A 149 8.30 -15.11 16.45
C ASP A 149 8.58 -15.90 17.72
N ILE A 150 9.17 -15.23 18.70
CA ILE A 150 9.24 -15.69 20.09
C ILE A 150 8.48 -14.68 20.94
N THR A 151 7.38 -15.13 21.56
CA THR A 151 6.49 -14.30 22.38
C THR A 151 6.69 -14.63 23.86
N LEU A 152 7.02 -13.61 24.63
CA LEU A 152 7.17 -13.64 26.08
C LEU A 152 5.99 -12.90 26.72
N PRO A 153 5.13 -13.58 27.50
CA PRO A 153 4.13 -12.88 28.29
C PRO A 153 4.83 -12.10 29.41
N LEU A 154 4.60 -10.79 29.48
CA LEU A 154 5.10 -9.95 30.56
C LEU A 154 4.13 -9.98 31.76
N ASN A 155 2.83 -10.03 31.45
CA ASN A 155 1.74 -10.24 32.41
C ASN A 155 0.53 -10.86 31.67
N ASN A 156 -0.67 -10.80 32.24
CA ASN A 156 -1.87 -11.41 31.66
C ASN A 156 -2.36 -10.74 30.37
N THR A 157 -2.06 -9.45 30.17
CA THR A 157 -2.53 -8.64 29.02
C THR A 157 -1.40 -8.28 28.08
N ASP A 158 -0.19 -8.15 28.59
CA ASP A 158 0.94 -7.58 27.89
C ASP A 158 1.91 -8.65 27.43
N HIS A 159 2.33 -8.53 26.17
CA HIS A 159 3.23 -9.48 25.55
C HIS A 159 4.33 -8.76 24.78
N LEU A 160 5.51 -9.35 24.81
CA LEU A 160 6.68 -8.92 24.07
C LEU A 160 7.03 -9.99 23.03
N THR A 161 7.02 -9.63 21.76
CA THR A 161 7.37 -10.54 20.67
C THR A 161 8.66 -10.09 20.02
N THR A 162 9.65 -10.99 19.94
CA THR A 162 10.82 -10.80 19.10
C THR A 162 10.57 -11.51 17.77
N ARG A 163 10.67 -10.78 16.66
CA ARG A 163 10.53 -11.31 15.30
C ARG A 163 11.82 -11.16 14.51
N ILE A 164 12.31 -12.24 13.93
CA ILE A 164 13.52 -12.24 13.10
C ILE A 164 13.23 -12.94 11.78
N GLY A 165 13.62 -12.29 10.68
CA GLY A 165 13.54 -12.86 9.33
C GLY A 165 12.97 -11.86 8.32
N ARG A 166 12.66 -12.37 7.13
CA ARG A 166 12.04 -11.61 6.05
C ARG A 166 10.55 -11.43 6.32
N GLN A 167 10.08 -10.19 6.26
CA GLN A 167 8.73 -9.84 6.71
C GLN A 167 8.26 -8.53 6.09
N GLU A 168 6.96 -8.29 6.15
CA GLU A 168 6.38 -6.99 5.79
C GLU A 168 6.38 -6.02 6.98
N LEU A 169 6.56 -4.73 6.68
CA LEU A 169 6.35 -3.62 7.61
C LEU A 169 5.17 -2.78 7.10
N LEU A 170 4.24 -2.44 8.00
CA LEU A 170 3.07 -1.62 7.70
C LEU A 170 2.76 -0.78 8.95
N TYR A 171 2.75 0.54 8.80
CA TYR A 171 2.47 1.47 9.90
C TYR A 171 1.49 2.57 9.49
N GLY A 172 0.69 3.02 10.45
CA GLY A 172 -0.21 4.17 10.34
C GLY A 172 -1.15 4.13 9.14
N SER A 173 -1.29 5.29 8.50
CA SER A 173 -2.06 5.54 7.28
C SER A 173 -1.46 4.89 6.03
N GLN A 174 -0.29 4.22 6.16
CA GLN A 174 0.52 3.69 5.05
C GLN A 174 1.11 4.77 4.12
N ARG A 175 1.10 6.04 4.55
CA ARG A 175 1.74 7.15 3.82
C ARG A 175 3.26 7.05 3.83
N LEU A 176 3.86 6.52 4.88
CA LEU A 176 5.33 6.42 5.03
C LEU A 176 5.87 5.00 4.93
N VAL A 177 5.17 4.02 5.50
CA VAL A 177 5.61 2.62 5.53
C VAL A 177 4.45 1.70 5.22
N SER A 178 4.50 1.09 4.06
CA SER A 178 3.48 0.18 3.57
C SER A 178 4.09 -1.06 2.94
N VAL A 179 3.19 -1.98 2.61
CA VAL A 179 3.50 -3.19 1.82
C VAL A 179 3.47 -2.96 0.31
N ARG A 180 3.35 -1.70 -0.14
CA ARG A 180 3.21 -1.29 -1.55
C ARG A 180 1.95 -1.85 -2.21
N GLU A 181 0.77 -1.58 -1.64
CA GLU A 181 -0.48 -1.80 -2.38
C GLU A 181 -0.64 -0.79 -3.53
N GLY A 182 -1.21 -1.24 -4.64
CA GLY A 182 -1.18 -0.59 -5.96
C GLY A 182 -0.34 -1.42 -6.93
N PRO A 183 1.01 -1.32 -6.89
CA PRO A 183 1.92 -2.19 -7.65
C PRO A 183 1.70 -3.68 -7.40
N ASN A 184 2.22 -4.50 -8.30
CA ASN A 184 2.01 -5.94 -8.28
C ASN A 184 2.83 -6.61 -7.16
N ASN A 185 4.13 -6.31 -7.08
CA ASN A 185 5.02 -6.91 -6.10
C ASN A 185 5.03 -6.13 -4.78
N ARG A 186 4.55 -6.76 -3.70
CA ARG A 186 4.57 -6.18 -2.34
C ARG A 186 6.01 -6.03 -1.82
N GLN A 187 6.21 -5.09 -0.90
CA GLN A 187 7.52 -4.79 -0.30
C GLN A 187 7.75 -5.61 0.98
N SER A 188 8.87 -6.32 1.05
CA SER A 188 9.36 -7.01 2.25
C SER A 188 10.70 -6.46 2.74
N PHE A 189 11.04 -6.81 3.97
CA PHE A 189 12.23 -6.36 4.66
C PHE A 189 12.88 -7.53 5.37
N ASP A 190 14.19 -7.66 5.25
CA ASP A 190 14.98 -8.54 6.10
C ASP A 190 15.22 -7.79 7.42
N ALA A 191 14.55 -8.21 8.50
CA ALA A 191 14.44 -7.39 9.70
C ALA A 191 14.51 -8.19 11.01
N ALA A 192 15.02 -7.51 12.04
CA ALA A 192 14.81 -7.87 13.44
C ALA A 192 13.86 -6.83 14.06
N ARG A 193 12.84 -7.30 14.77
CA ARG A 193 11.84 -6.46 15.44
C ARG A 193 11.61 -6.90 16.87
N LEU A 194 11.32 -5.93 17.71
CA LEU A 194 10.75 -6.10 19.03
C LEU A 194 9.36 -5.44 19.03
N LEU A 195 8.32 -6.22 19.26
CA LEU A 195 6.93 -5.78 19.26
C LEU A 195 6.37 -5.90 20.68
N TYR A 196 6.08 -4.77 21.31
CA TYR A 196 5.33 -4.71 22.55
C TYR A 196 3.84 -4.49 22.24
N LYS A 197 2.99 -5.30 22.87
CA LYS A 197 1.54 -5.15 22.81
C LYS A 197 0.99 -5.13 24.23
N GLY A 198 0.45 -3.98 24.63
CA GLY A 198 -0.33 -3.81 25.86
C GLY A 198 -1.81 -3.57 25.57
N THR A 199 -2.55 -3.15 26.60
CA THR A 199 -4.00 -2.89 26.50
C THR A 199 -4.30 -1.60 25.72
N ASP A 200 -3.66 -0.49 26.11
CA ASP A 200 -3.95 0.85 25.54
C ASP A 200 -2.84 1.39 24.64
N TRP A 201 -1.72 0.67 24.53
CA TRP A 201 -0.64 1.06 23.65
C TRP A 201 0.13 -0.14 23.10
N LYS A 202 0.75 0.08 21.96
CA LYS A 202 1.69 -0.87 21.33
C LYS A 202 2.91 -0.10 20.83
N ALA A 203 4.04 -0.78 20.76
CA ALA A 203 5.26 -0.19 20.23
C ALA A 203 6.10 -1.23 19.48
N ASP A 204 6.67 -0.79 18.37
CA ASP A 204 7.50 -1.59 17.49
C ASP A 204 8.86 -0.92 17.36
N PHE A 205 9.92 -1.67 17.67
CA PHE A 205 11.31 -1.26 17.43
C PHE A 205 11.91 -2.17 16.38
N PHE A 206 12.61 -1.62 15.40
CA PHE A 206 13.12 -2.43 14.30
C PHE A 206 14.42 -1.91 13.69
N TYR A 207 15.19 -2.84 13.16
CA TYR A 207 16.28 -2.58 12.22
C TYR A 207 16.12 -3.54 11.04
N SER A 208 16.26 -3.01 9.83
CA SER A 208 15.92 -3.74 8.62
C SER A 208 16.70 -3.31 7.39
N HIS A 209 16.68 -4.19 6.41
CA HIS A 209 17.15 -3.95 5.05
C HIS A 209 15.98 -4.15 4.10
N SER A 210 15.77 -3.22 3.17
CA SER A 210 14.69 -3.40 2.18
C SER A 210 15.08 -4.49 1.19
N VAL A 211 14.17 -5.43 0.93
CA VAL A 211 14.37 -6.45 -0.09
C VAL A 211 14.07 -5.83 -1.46
N ARG A 212 15.01 -5.96 -2.40
CA ARG A 212 14.83 -5.47 -3.77
C ARG A 212 14.25 -6.59 -4.63
N ALA A 213 13.11 -6.32 -5.26
CA ALA A 213 12.49 -7.24 -6.21
C ALA A 213 13.39 -7.42 -7.45
N GLN A 214 13.46 -8.67 -7.93
CA GLN A 214 14.14 -9.05 -9.16
C GLN A 214 13.20 -9.82 -10.10
N GLN A 215 13.54 -9.83 -11.39
CA GLN A 215 12.76 -10.52 -12.43
C GLN A 215 13.13 -12.01 -12.56
N GLN A 216 14.19 -12.48 -11.89
CA GLN A 216 14.56 -13.89 -11.84
C GLN A 216 13.86 -14.61 -10.67
N ILE A 217 13.68 -15.93 -10.82
CA ILE A 217 13.07 -16.79 -9.80
C ILE A 217 14.02 -16.95 -8.60
N PHE A 218 13.51 -16.74 -7.38
CA PHE A 218 14.25 -16.83 -6.12
C PHE A 218 15.52 -15.96 -6.05
N ALA A 219 15.51 -14.81 -6.71
CA ALA A 219 16.66 -13.92 -6.80
C ALA A 219 16.63 -12.74 -5.82
N ASP A 220 15.52 -12.56 -5.09
CA ASP A 220 15.36 -11.51 -4.07
C ASP A 220 16.31 -11.72 -2.88
N GLY A 221 17.53 -11.19 -3.00
CA GLY A 221 18.62 -11.33 -2.04
C GLY A 221 18.71 -10.20 -1.01
N PHE A 222 19.48 -10.47 0.05
CA PHE A 222 19.83 -9.47 1.06
C PHE A 222 20.74 -8.40 0.45
N THR A 223 20.49 -7.13 0.78
CA THR A 223 21.30 -6.00 0.31
C THR A 223 21.56 -4.98 1.41
N LYS A 224 22.75 -4.37 1.39
CA LYS A 224 23.15 -3.29 2.32
C LYS A 224 22.91 -1.88 1.74
N HIS A 225 22.36 -1.77 0.53
CA HIS A 225 22.16 -0.49 -0.18
C HIS A 225 21.14 0.41 0.52
N THR A 226 20.07 -0.19 1.05
CA THR A 226 18.99 0.53 1.73
C THR A 226 18.75 -0.08 3.10
N ARG A 227 19.05 0.70 4.14
CA ARG A 227 18.85 0.32 5.54
C ARG A 227 17.72 1.17 6.11
N PHE A 228 16.87 0.57 6.92
CA PHE A 228 15.71 1.22 7.49
C PHE A 228 15.53 0.77 8.93
N TRP A 229 15.43 1.72 9.87
CA TRP A 229 15.30 1.44 11.29
C TRP A 229 14.35 2.43 11.93
N GLY A 230 13.81 2.10 13.10
CA GLY A 230 12.91 3.02 13.76
C GLY A 230 12.22 2.48 14.98
N ALA A 231 11.40 3.36 15.53
CA ALA A 231 10.46 3.08 16.61
C ALA A 231 9.10 3.66 16.20
N TYR A 232 8.03 2.91 16.40
CA TYR A 232 6.67 3.34 16.11
C TYR A 232 5.76 2.91 17.24
N ALA A 233 5.06 3.86 17.85
CA ALA A 233 4.14 3.62 18.95
C ALA A 233 2.73 4.09 18.58
N VAL A 234 1.73 3.34 19.02
CA VAL A 234 0.32 3.75 18.96
C VAL A 234 -0.20 3.80 20.38
N VAL A 235 -0.83 4.91 20.73
CA VAL A 235 -1.48 5.15 22.02
C VAL A 235 -2.97 5.38 21.76
N ASN A 236 -3.81 4.61 22.42
CA ASN A 236 -5.26 4.67 22.32
C ASN A 236 -5.86 5.34 23.57
N HIS A 237 -7.15 5.69 23.49
CA HIS A 237 -7.92 6.31 24.57
C HIS A 237 -7.36 7.65 25.11
N ILE A 238 -6.71 8.46 24.25
CA ILE A 238 -6.27 9.80 24.61
C ILE A 238 -7.49 10.72 24.74
N PRO A 239 -7.66 11.46 25.86
CA PRO A 239 -8.77 12.40 26.01
C PRO A 239 -8.86 13.37 24.83
N PHE A 240 -10.07 13.53 24.27
CA PHE A 240 -10.39 14.35 23.09
C PHE A 240 -9.79 13.90 21.74
N LEU A 241 -8.59 13.31 21.72
CA LEU A 241 -7.87 12.93 20.49
C LEU A 241 -8.06 11.45 20.09
N GLN A 242 -8.58 10.61 20.99
CA GLN A 242 -8.75 9.16 20.86
C GLN A 242 -7.47 8.38 20.61
N ASN A 243 -6.83 8.54 19.44
CA ASN A 243 -5.66 7.76 19.06
C ASN A 243 -4.54 8.64 18.53
N ALA A 244 -3.32 8.34 18.93
CA ALA A 244 -2.12 8.95 18.39
C ALA A 244 -1.08 7.90 18.01
N ASP A 245 -0.42 8.12 16.89
CA ASP A 245 0.81 7.46 16.52
C ASP A 245 1.97 8.43 16.75
N ILE A 246 3.07 7.94 17.31
CA ILE A 246 4.32 8.71 17.48
C ILE A 246 5.46 7.85 16.98
N TYR A 247 6.32 8.41 16.13
CA TYR A 247 7.34 7.60 15.49
C TYR A 247 8.61 8.36 15.13
N TYR A 248 9.67 7.56 15.06
CA TYR A 248 10.96 7.92 14.52
C TYR A 248 11.38 6.86 13.49
N PHE A 249 11.83 7.32 12.31
CA PHE A 249 12.34 6.46 11.26
C PHE A 249 13.68 6.98 10.74
N GLY A 250 14.68 6.12 10.68
CA GLY A 250 15.95 6.36 10.00
C GLY A 250 16.03 5.57 8.71
N LEU A 251 16.51 6.22 7.65
CA LEU A 251 16.73 5.67 6.32
C LEU A 251 18.17 5.98 5.90
N HIS A 252 18.87 4.97 5.40
CA HIS A 252 20.12 5.17 4.70
C HIS A 252 20.02 4.55 3.30
N LYS A 253 20.26 5.34 2.26
CA LYS A 253 20.46 4.87 0.89
C LYS A 253 21.88 5.19 0.43
N GLN A 254 22.56 4.20 -0.15
CA GLN A 254 23.90 4.40 -0.71
C GLN A 254 23.90 5.41 -1.87
N GLN A 255 22.85 5.40 -2.69
CA GLN A 255 22.60 6.36 -3.76
C GLN A 255 21.11 6.70 -3.77
N ALA A 256 20.80 7.98 -3.83
CA ALA A 256 19.48 8.55 -4.07
C ALA A 256 19.62 9.67 -5.11
N ALA A 257 18.55 9.92 -5.84
CA ALA A 257 18.48 10.97 -6.85
C ALA A 257 17.24 11.82 -6.58
N PHE A 258 17.43 13.13 -6.61
CA PHE A 258 16.40 14.16 -6.55
C PHE A 258 16.65 15.14 -7.70
N ASP A 259 15.72 16.04 -7.98
CA ASP A 259 15.91 17.08 -9.01
C ASP A 259 17.12 17.99 -8.71
N ASP A 260 17.45 18.13 -7.43
CA ASP A 260 18.59 18.86 -6.88
C ASP A 260 19.91 18.05 -6.84
N GLY A 261 19.94 16.89 -7.49
CA GLY A 261 21.17 16.11 -7.73
C GLY A 261 21.11 14.68 -7.20
N GLU A 262 22.27 14.04 -7.15
CA GLU A 262 22.40 12.65 -6.70
C GLU A 262 23.47 12.49 -5.62
N GLY A 263 23.26 11.54 -4.71
CA GLY A 263 24.25 11.22 -3.69
C GLY A 263 23.74 10.26 -2.63
N ARG A 264 24.60 9.98 -1.65
CA ARG A 264 24.25 9.17 -0.49
C ARG A 264 23.24 9.91 0.39
N GLU A 265 22.19 9.22 0.81
CA GLU A 265 21.15 9.77 1.68
C GLU A 265 21.21 9.11 3.05
N LEU A 266 21.29 9.92 4.11
CA LEU A 266 21.04 9.53 5.49
C LEU A 266 19.95 10.46 6.01
N ARG A 267 18.74 9.92 6.15
CA ARG A 267 17.54 10.69 6.52
C ARG A 267 16.93 10.14 7.80
N HIS A 268 16.54 11.04 8.67
CA HIS A 268 15.78 10.79 9.88
C HIS A 268 14.43 11.47 9.72
N SER A 269 13.36 10.81 10.15
CA SER A 269 11.99 11.33 10.13
C SER A 269 11.42 11.21 11.54
N ILE A 270 10.87 12.30 12.07
CA ILE A 270 10.06 12.29 13.29
C ILE A 270 8.65 12.71 12.90
N GLY A 271 7.65 12.00 13.40
CA GLY A 271 6.27 12.31 13.03
C GLY A 271 5.26 11.87 14.07
N THR A 272 4.06 12.43 13.91
CA THR A 272 2.90 12.06 14.69
C THR A 272 1.66 12.05 13.81
N ARG A 273 0.73 11.15 14.16
CA ARG A 273 -0.57 11.03 13.51
C ARG A 273 -1.67 10.99 14.54
N LEU A 274 -2.69 11.82 14.40
CA LEU A 274 -3.89 11.83 15.24
C LEU A 274 -5.06 11.32 14.43
N TRP A 275 -5.77 10.32 14.93
CA TRP A 275 -6.84 9.72 14.17
C TRP A 275 -7.99 9.24 15.04
N ASN A 276 -9.20 9.33 14.48
CA ASN A 276 -10.40 8.77 15.05
C ASN A 276 -11.42 8.46 13.96
N SER A 277 -12.23 7.45 14.21
CA SER A 277 -13.38 7.13 13.38
C SER A 277 -14.56 6.80 14.27
N THR A 278 -15.56 7.68 14.26
CA THR A 278 -16.86 7.47 14.89
C THR A 278 -17.89 7.07 13.82
N ASN A 279 -19.13 6.81 14.21
CA ASN A 279 -20.17 6.45 13.25
C ASN A 279 -20.42 7.49 12.15
N ASN A 280 -20.18 8.78 12.43
CA ASN A 280 -20.45 9.85 11.48
C ASN A 280 -19.19 10.65 11.14
N PHE A 281 -18.31 10.93 12.10
CA PHE A 281 -17.14 11.77 11.86
C PHE A 281 -15.86 10.96 11.91
N ARG A 282 -14.99 11.18 10.93
CA ARG A 282 -13.61 10.68 10.94
C ARG A 282 -12.61 11.80 10.68
N TYR A 283 -11.46 11.69 11.32
CA TYR A 283 -10.29 12.49 11.00
C TYR A 283 -9.02 11.64 11.09
N ASP A 284 -8.04 12.01 10.28
CA ASP A 284 -6.70 11.46 10.23
C ASP A 284 -5.77 12.63 9.85
N LEU A 285 -4.99 13.10 10.82
CA LEU A 285 -4.08 14.24 10.68
C LEU A 285 -2.66 13.72 10.91
N GLU A 286 -1.75 13.95 9.99
CA GLU A 286 -0.37 13.44 10.08
C GLU A 286 0.64 14.53 9.74
N GLY A 287 1.67 14.66 10.57
CA GLY A 287 2.75 15.62 10.38
C GLY A 287 4.11 14.96 10.57
N VAL A 288 5.04 15.26 9.66
CA VAL A 288 6.39 14.66 9.66
C VAL A 288 7.41 15.73 9.34
N TYR A 289 8.52 15.71 10.09
CA TYR A 289 9.71 16.48 9.79
C TYR A 289 10.90 15.55 9.54
N GLN A 290 11.71 15.88 8.54
CA GLN A 290 12.85 15.10 8.09
C GLN A 290 14.13 15.93 8.13
N PHE A 291 15.18 15.31 8.66
CA PHE A 291 16.52 15.89 8.81
C PHE A 291 17.62 14.86 8.52
N GLY A 292 18.86 15.30 8.35
CA GLY A 292 20.00 14.43 8.04
C GLY A 292 20.85 15.01 6.92
N SER A 293 21.45 14.15 6.09
CA SER A 293 22.38 14.55 5.03
C SER A 293 22.07 13.88 3.69
N PHE A 294 22.22 14.63 2.60
CA PHE A 294 22.16 14.15 1.23
C PHE A 294 23.38 14.63 0.45
N GLY A 295 24.32 13.73 0.13
CA GLY A 295 25.60 14.12 -0.45
C GLY A 295 26.36 15.08 0.48
N THR A 296 26.55 16.32 0.02
CA THR A 296 27.14 17.43 0.80
C THR A 296 26.10 18.39 1.38
N LYS A 297 24.80 18.13 1.18
CA LYS A 297 23.69 18.98 1.62
C LYS A 297 23.06 18.48 2.92
N ASP A 298 22.49 19.39 3.70
CA ASP A 298 21.65 19.08 4.86
C ASP A 298 20.18 18.89 4.45
N ILE A 299 19.48 17.95 5.07
CA ILE A 299 18.07 17.68 4.78
C ILE A 299 17.18 18.53 5.71
N HIS A 300 16.21 19.23 5.13
CA HIS A 300 15.17 19.98 5.85
C HIS A 300 13.83 19.84 5.12
N ALA A 301 13.14 18.72 5.31
CA ALA A 301 11.91 18.42 4.59
C ALA A 301 10.77 18.10 5.54
N TRP A 302 9.52 18.24 5.09
CA TRP A 302 8.36 17.99 5.91
C TRP A 302 7.11 17.69 5.08
N THR A 303 6.12 17.10 5.73
CA THR A 303 4.76 17.00 5.19
C THR A 303 3.72 17.21 6.29
N LEU A 304 2.59 17.80 5.90
CA LEU A 304 1.36 17.84 6.66
C LEU A 304 0.26 17.23 5.80
N SER A 305 -0.55 16.36 6.39
CA SER A 305 -1.70 15.75 5.75
C SER A 305 -2.92 15.84 6.67
N ALA A 306 -4.06 16.18 6.09
CA ALA A 306 -5.35 16.13 6.75
C ALA A 306 -6.30 15.30 5.91
N ASN A 307 -7.00 14.36 6.52
CA ASN A 307 -8.07 13.59 5.90
C ASN A 307 -9.27 13.55 6.84
N THR A 308 -10.33 14.22 6.45
CA THR A 308 -11.54 14.39 7.25
C THR A 308 -12.75 13.91 6.47
N GLY A 309 -13.76 13.41 7.18
CA GLY A 309 -14.98 12.94 6.53
C GLY A 309 -16.18 12.97 7.46
N TYR A 310 -17.35 13.20 6.86
CA TYR A 310 -18.63 13.13 7.53
C TYR A 310 -19.58 12.19 6.78
N LYS A 311 -19.99 11.11 7.45
CA LYS A 311 -20.95 10.11 6.97
C LYS A 311 -22.35 10.40 7.49
N PHE A 312 -23.30 10.53 6.58
CA PHE A 312 -24.72 10.67 6.87
C PHE A 312 -25.36 9.29 7.09
N SER A 313 -24.98 8.61 8.17
CA SER A 313 -25.32 7.19 8.44
C SER A 313 -26.82 6.89 8.56
N GLN A 314 -27.67 7.92 8.71
CA GLN A 314 -29.13 7.78 8.87
C GLN A 314 -29.92 8.03 7.57
N THR A 315 -29.27 8.31 6.45
CA THR A 315 -29.95 8.54 5.17
C THR A 315 -29.79 7.35 4.23
N LYS A 316 -30.65 7.26 3.20
CA LYS A 316 -30.48 6.30 2.10
C LYS A 316 -29.10 6.51 1.46
N LEU A 317 -28.42 5.42 1.11
CA LEU A 317 -27.06 5.41 0.55
C LEU A 317 -25.93 5.86 1.48
N GLN A 318 -26.23 6.29 2.72
CA GLN A 318 -25.26 6.70 3.74
C GLN A 318 -24.05 7.50 3.17
N PRO A 319 -24.29 8.61 2.45
CA PRO A 319 -23.24 9.34 1.77
C PRO A 319 -22.16 9.78 2.76
N GLU A 320 -20.91 9.65 2.36
CA GLU A 320 -19.77 10.14 3.12
C GLU A 320 -19.05 11.19 2.30
N ILE A 321 -19.07 12.44 2.79
CA ILE A 321 -18.37 13.56 2.18
C ILE A 321 -17.02 13.67 2.85
N GLY A 322 -15.95 13.57 2.06
CA GLY A 322 -14.58 13.67 2.52
C GLY A 322 -13.88 14.90 1.96
N LEU A 323 -12.90 15.38 2.71
CA LEU A 323 -11.87 16.29 2.23
C LEU A 323 -10.55 15.76 2.77
N LYS A 324 -9.65 15.40 1.86
CA LYS A 324 -8.25 15.28 2.21
C LYS A 324 -7.46 16.47 1.60
N ALA A 325 -6.31 16.80 2.17
CA ALA A 325 -5.47 17.91 1.75
C ALA A 325 -4.06 17.75 2.29
N GLU A 326 -3.07 18.09 1.47
CA GLU A 326 -1.68 17.75 1.73
C GLU A 326 -0.75 18.90 1.35
N LEU A 327 0.25 19.12 2.20
CA LEU A 327 1.36 20.03 1.96
C LEU A 327 2.64 19.21 2.13
N ILE A 328 3.42 19.10 1.06
CA ILE A 328 4.59 18.24 0.99
C ILE A 328 5.74 19.08 0.44
N SER A 329 6.77 19.29 1.26
CA SER A 329 7.86 20.19 0.92
C SER A 329 8.64 19.72 -0.33
N GLY A 330 9.10 20.71 -1.09
CA GLY A 330 10.01 20.56 -2.22
C GLY A 330 11.21 21.48 -2.06
N ASN A 331 12.26 21.23 -2.83
CA ASN A 331 13.49 22.01 -2.80
C ASN A 331 13.24 23.49 -3.12
N ALA A 332 13.79 24.40 -2.32
CA ALA A 332 13.57 25.83 -2.44
C ALA A 332 14.57 26.52 -3.36
N SER A 333 15.78 25.96 -3.52
CA SER A 333 16.84 26.49 -4.38
C SER A 333 17.84 25.40 -4.80
N TYR A 334 18.26 25.41 -6.07
CA TYR A 334 19.27 24.46 -6.57
C TYR A 334 20.71 24.80 -6.16
N THR A 335 20.95 26.01 -5.66
CA THR A 335 22.30 26.55 -5.40
C THR A 335 22.67 26.60 -3.93
N ASP A 336 21.76 26.22 -3.03
CA ASP A 336 22.06 26.17 -1.61
C ASP A 336 22.59 24.79 -1.17
N ASN A 337 22.99 24.68 0.10
CA ASN A 337 23.51 23.46 0.69
C ASN A 337 22.42 22.65 1.42
N THR A 338 21.14 22.78 1.02
CA THR A 338 20.03 22.08 1.64
C THR A 338 19.22 21.29 0.63
N LEU A 339 18.62 20.19 1.06
CA LEU A 339 17.60 19.46 0.32
C LEU A 339 16.30 19.53 1.11
N GLN A 340 15.30 20.26 0.59
CA GLN A 340 13.97 20.33 1.21
C GLN A 340 12.92 19.40 0.59
N THR A 341 13.28 18.58 -0.39
CA THR A 341 12.37 17.59 -0.96
C THR A 341 12.04 16.49 0.06
N PHE A 342 10.74 16.34 0.34
CA PHE A 342 10.24 15.28 1.19
C PHE A 342 10.42 13.90 0.55
N ASN A 343 10.75 12.91 1.37
CA ASN A 343 10.88 11.52 0.96
C ASN A 343 9.87 10.66 1.74
N PRO A 344 8.81 10.12 1.11
CA PRO A 344 7.82 9.27 1.76
C PRO A 344 8.33 7.89 2.20
N LEU A 345 9.63 7.59 2.05
CA LEU A 345 10.28 6.33 2.46
C LEU A 345 9.78 5.12 1.65
N PHE A 346 8.75 4.42 2.14
CA PHE A 346 8.15 3.23 1.54
C PHE A 346 6.62 3.36 1.47
N PRO A 347 6.09 4.37 0.76
CA PRO A 347 4.66 4.66 0.74
C PRO A 347 3.86 3.55 0.07
N ARG A 348 2.53 3.60 0.24
CA ARG A 348 1.61 2.87 -0.66
C ARG A 348 1.84 3.34 -2.10
N GLY A 349 1.76 2.43 -3.07
CA GLY A 349 1.96 2.81 -4.47
C GLY A 349 0.74 3.51 -5.06
N ALA A 350 -0.47 3.01 -4.77
CA ALA A 350 -1.73 3.68 -5.12
C ALA A 350 -2.00 4.85 -4.14
N TYR A 351 -1.13 5.87 -4.17
CA TYR A 351 -1.17 6.97 -3.20
C TYR A 351 -2.34 7.90 -3.40
N PHE A 352 -2.58 8.33 -4.64
CA PHE A 352 -3.66 9.22 -5.06
C PHE A 352 -4.64 8.51 -6.01
N GLY A 353 -4.86 7.21 -5.82
CA GLY A 353 -5.65 6.37 -6.73
C GLY A 353 -4.83 5.24 -7.36
N LEU A 354 -5.50 4.33 -8.07
CA LEU A 354 -4.85 3.13 -8.59
C LEU A 354 -3.92 3.42 -9.78
N ALA A 355 -4.19 4.49 -10.52
CA ALA A 355 -3.34 4.97 -11.61
C ALA A 355 -1.93 5.38 -11.14
N ALA A 356 -1.77 5.76 -9.86
CA ALA A 356 -0.48 6.04 -9.21
C ALA A 356 0.45 7.02 -9.98
N LEU A 357 -0.13 8.04 -10.61
CA LEU A 357 0.57 8.94 -11.55
C LEU A 357 1.63 9.82 -10.87
N ILE A 358 1.35 10.31 -9.66
CA ILE A 358 2.18 11.28 -8.94
C ILE A 358 2.46 10.74 -7.54
N GLY A 359 3.67 10.98 -7.04
CA GLY A 359 4.13 10.65 -5.70
C GLY A 359 4.16 11.87 -4.78
N PRO A 360 4.17 11.65 -3.45
CA PRO A 360 4.13 12.73 -2.48
C PRO A 360 5.53 13.33 -2.26
N ALA A 361 6.01 14.15 -3.20
CA ALA A 361 7.23 14.96 -3.06
C ALA A 361 7.07 16.25 -3.87
N ASN A 362 7.41 17.40 -3.27
CA ASN A 362 7.18 18.72 -3.86
C ASN A 362 5.71 18.96 -4.30
N LEU A 363 4.76 18.74 -3.39
CA LEU A 363 3.34 18.64 -3.76
C LEU A 363 2.44 19.43 -2.81
N ILE A 364 1.43 20.07 -3.37
CA ILE A 364 0.24 20.56 -2.69
C ILE A 364 -0.95 19.95 -3.40
N ASP A 365 -1.87 19.35 -2.63
CA ASP A 365 -3.09 18.79 -3.20
C ASP A 365 -4.31 18.94 -2.29
N ILE A 366 -5.47 18.95 -2.94
CA ILE A 366 -6.79 19.01 -2.31
C ILE A 366 -7.71 18.08 -3.10
N HIS A 367 -8.38 17.19 -2.36
CA HIS A 367 -9.15 16.09 -2.91
C HIS A 367 -10.47 15.90 -2.14
N PRO A 368 -11.51 16.69 -2.48
CA PRO A 368 -12.87 16.36 -2.09
C PRO A 368 -13.28 14.98 -2.61
N SER A 369 -13.99 14.24 -1.77
CA SER A 369 -14.47 12.89 -2.11
C SER A 369 -15.92 12.68 -1.68
N LEU A 370 -16.58 11.74 -2.35
CA LEU A 370 -17.93 11.27 -2.01
C LEU A 370 -17.98 9.75 -2.14
N ASP A 371 -18.32 9.06 -1.06
CA ASP A 371 -18.64 7.64 -1.07
C ASP A 371 -20.13 7.42 -0.84
N LEU A 372 -20.73 6.49 -1.59
CA LEU A 372 -22.15 6.10 -1.51
C LEU A 372 -22.26 4.59 -1.29
N ASP A 373 -22.88 4.19 -0.18
CA ASP A 373 -23.23 2.80 0.12
C ASP A 373 -24.49 2.41 -0.67
N LEU A 374 -24.33 2.04 -1.94
CA LEU A 374 -25.45 1.59 -2.78
C LEU A 374 -26.16 0.38 -2.18
N THR A 375 -25.38 -0.54 -1.60
CA THR A 375 -25.81 -1.65 -0.74
C THR A 375 -24.71 -1.91 0.31
N PRO A 376 -24.94 -2.74 1.35
CA PRO A 376 -23.88 -3.14 2.29
C PRO A 376 -22.67 -3.84 1.65
N LYS A 377 -22.77 -4.23 0.38
CA LYS A 377 -21.73 -4.94 -0.38
C LYS A 377 -21.23 -4.18 -1.59
N LEU A 378 -21.85 -3.04 -1.94
CA LEU A 378 -21.59 -2.29 -3.17
C LEU A 378 -21.44 -0.81 -2.82
N ILE A 379 -20.23 -0.29 -2.98
CA ILE A 379 -19.87 1.09 -2.68
C ILE A 379 -19.47 1.77 -3.99
N PHE A 380 -20.01 2.97 -4.22
CA PHE A 380 -19.61 3.84 -5.33
C PHE A 380 -18.88 5.05 -4.79
N GLY A 381 -17.66 5.28 -5.26
CA GLY A 381 -16.78 6.37 -4.84
C GLY A 381 -16.51 7.36 -5.97
N VAL A 382 -16.36 8.63 -5.60
CA VAL A 382 -15.89 9.72 -6.46
C VAL A 382 -14.80 10.48 -5.68
N ASP A 383 -13.68 10.77 -6.34
CA ASP A 383 -12.57 11.55 -5.78
C ASP A 383 -12.09 12.53 -6.86
N TYR A 384 -11.97 13.82 -6.51
CA TYR A 384 -11.49 14.84 -7.44
C TYR A 384 -10.29 15.54 -6.83
N ASP A 385 -9.12 15.30 -7.39
CA ASP A 385 -7.83 15.76 -6.85
C ASP A 385 -7.23 16.86 -7.73
N VAL A 386 -6.64 17.88 -7.12
CA VAL A 386 -6.03 19.02 -7.82
C VAL A 386 -4.62 19.23 -7.29
N PHE A 387 -3.64 19.22 -8.18
CA PHE A 387 -2.23 19.13 -7.84
C PHE A 387 -1.45 20.38 -8.25
N TRP A 388 -0.63 20.88 -7.33
CA TRP A 388 0.37 21.91 -7.58
C TRP A 388 1.74 21.49 -7.06
N ARG A 389 2.80 21.96 -7.71
CA ARG A 389 4.14 21.92 -7.14
C ARG A 389 4.21 22.84 -5.93
N TYR A 390 4.73 22.34 -4.82
CA TYR A 390 4.96 23.16 -3.63
C TYR A 390 5.97 24.29 -3.94
N SER A 391 7.10 23.93 -4.54
CA SER A 391 8.18 24.78 -5.00
C SER A 391 8.36 24.71 -6.51
N GLN A 392 8.77 25.83 -7.12
CA GLN A 392 9.16 25.90 -8.54
C GLN A 392 10.57 25.33 -8.77
N HIS A 393 11.43 25.33 -7.74
CA HIS A 393 12.83 24.86 -7.82
C HIS A 393 12.97 23.38 -7.49
N ASP A 394 11.97 22.58 -7.86
CA ASP A 394 11.95 21.15 -7.72
C ASP A 394 10.97 20.53 -8.73
N GLY A 395 11.18 19.27 -9.05
CA GLY A 395 10.40 18.52 -10.02
C GLY A 395 9.14 17.90 -9.44
N ILE A 396 8.52 17.01 -10.20
CA ILE A 396 7.52 16.05 -9.70
C ILE A 396 8.08 14.64 -9.74
N TYR A 397 7.60 13.81 -8.83
CA TYR A 397 8.16 12.48 -8.60
C TYR A 397 7.07 11.42 -8.69
N ALA A 398 7.45 10.19 -9.02
CA ALA A 398 6.61 9.01 -8.88
C ALA A 398 6.53 8.59 -7.39
N PRO A 399 5.59 7.71 -6.98
CA PRO A 399 5.44 7.28 -5.59
C PRO A 399 6.70 6.72 -4.91
N ASN A 400 7.65 6.18 -5.68
CA ASN A 400 8.94 5.69 -5.20
C ASN A 400 10.04 6.77 -5.13
N VAL A 401 9.68 8.04 -5.35
CA VAL A 401 10.58 9.21 -5.42
C VAL A 401 11.52 9.19 -6.63
N SER A 402 11.18 8.45 -7.69
CA SER A 402 11.84 8.63 -8.99
C SER A 402 11.38 9.96 -9.60
N LEU A 403 12.32 10.79 -10.03
CA LEU A 403 12.01 12.04 -10.74
C LEU A 403 11.30 11.70 -12.06
N ILE A 404 10.14 12.31 -12.29
CA ILE A 404 9.41 12.21 -13.56
C ILE A 404 9.83 13.37 -14.46
N TYR A 405 9.60 14.60 -13.99
CA TYR A 405 9.99 15.82 -14.69
C TYR A 405 10.76 16.75 -13.75
N SER A 406 11.85 17.32 -14.25
CA SER A 406 12.60 18.36 -13.56
C SER A 406 11.80 19.66 -13.48
N GLY A 407 12.00 20.42 -12.42
CA GLY A 407 11.48 21.78 -12.28
C GLY A 407 12.37 22.87 -12.89
N LYS A 408 13.58 22.51 -13.35
CA LYS A 408 14.56 23.47 -13.87
C LYS A 408 14.01 24.20 -15.08
N ASP A 409 14.21 25.52 -15.08
CA ASP A 409 13.78 26.44 -16.14
C ASP A 409 12.25 26.52 -16.36
N ILE A 410 11.44 25.93 -15.47
CA ILE A 410 9.97 25.94 -15.57
C ILE A 410 9.37 26.59 -14.33
N SER A 411 8.62 27.68 -14.51
CA SER A 411 7.98 28.41 -13.41
C SER A 411 6.55 27.95 -13.08
N ASP A 412 5.94 27.11 -13.92
CA ASP A 412 4.54 26.72 -13.74
C ASP A 412 4.35 25.79 -12.54
N LYS A 413 3.47 26.16 -11.61
CA LYS A 413 3.18 25.31 -10.44
C LYS A 413 2.05 24.32 -10.67
N PHE A 414 1.08 24.64 -11.52
CA PHE A 414 -0.10 23.81 -11.68
C PHE A 414 0.24 22.52 -12.44
N ILE A 415 0.12 21.38 -11.77
CA ILE A 415 0.44 20.07 -12.35
C ILE A 415 -0.76 19.55 -13.12
N GLY A 416 -1.97 19.62 -12.54
CA GLY A 416 -3.18 19.17 -13.20
C GLY A 416 -4.28 18.83 -12.21
N GLN A 417 -5.32 18.18 -12.73
CA GLN A 417 -6.48 17.75 -11.95
C GLN A 417 -6.88 16.34 -12.37
N GLN A 418 -7.35 15.55 -11.41
CA GLN A 418 -7.68 14.15 -11.58
C GLN A 418 -9.09 13.88 -11.07
N PHE A 419 -9.92 13.26 -11.91
CA PHE A 419 -11.25 12.81 -11.54
C PHE A 419 -11.28 11.28 -11.53
N ILE A 420 -11.57 10.70 -10.38
CA ILE A 420 -11.63 9.25 -10.17
C ILE A 420 -13.07 8.87 -9.84
N THR A 421 -13.53 7.78 -10.46
CA THR A 421 -14.74 7.08 -10.01
C THR A 421 -14.41 5.62 -9.81
N ASP A 422 -14.91 5.02 -8.73
CA ASP A 422 -14.78 3.58 -8.54
C ASP A 422 -16.06 2.92 -8.02
N LEU A 423 -16.19 1.64 -8.34
CA LEU A 423 -17.28 0.79 -7.89
C LEU A 423 -16.66 -0.46 -7.25
N VAL A 424 -16.84 -0.59 -5.95
CA VAL A 424 -16.32 -1.70 -5.15
C VAL A 424 -17.45 -2.65 -4.79
N TYR A 425 -17.33 -3.92 -5.18
CA TYR A 425 -18.28 -4.98 -4.85
C TYR A 425 -17.59 -6.09 -4.03
N THR A 426 -18.08 -6.31 -2.81
CA THR A 426 -17.59 -7.33 -1.89
C THR A 426 -18.73 -8.30 -1.53
N PRO A 427 -19.01 -9.31 -2.37
CA PRO A 427 -20.16 -10.21 -2.15
C PRO A 427 -20.06 -11.03 -0.85
N ASN A 428 -18.84 -11.33 -0.43
CA ASN A 428 -18.49 -12.08 0.78
C ASN A 428 -17.02 -11.80 1.15
N ASN A 429 -16.51 -12.42 2.23
CA ASN A 429 -15.14 -12.19 2.70
C ASN A 429 -14.05 -12.66 1.73
N PHE A 430 -14.34 -13.61 0.84
CA PHE A 430 -13.36 -14.23 -0.06
C PHE A 430 -13.15 -13.44 -1.34
N LEU A 431 -14.20 -12.79 -1.85
CA LEU A 431 -14.20 -12.16 -3.17
C LEU A 431 -14.30 -10.65 -3.05
N TYR A 432 -13.48 -9.97 -3.86
CA TYR A 432 -13.46 -8.52 -4.00
C TYR A 432 -13.36 -8.16 -5.48
N PHE A 433 -14.19 -7.21 -5.90
CA PHE A 433 -14.20 -6.67 -7.25
C PHE A 433 -14.11 -5.14 -7.17
N ARG A 434 -13.33 -4.53 -8.06
CA ARG A 434 -13.27 -3.08 -8.24
C ARG A 434 -13.21 -2.72 -9.72
N GLY A 435 -14.07 -1.81 -10.15
CA GLY A 435 -13.87 -1.04 -11.38
C GLY A 435 -13.41 0.37 -11.02
N GLU A 436 -12.40 0.91 -11.68
CA GLU A 436 -11.95 2.30 -11.52
C GLU A 436 -11.82 2.96 -12.88
N LEU A 437 -12.23 4.23 -12.98
CA LEU A 437 -11.97 5.11 -14.11
C LEU A 437 -11.31 6.38 -13.57
N THR A 438 -10.21 6.78 -14.17
CA THR A 438 -9.47 8.00 -13.81
C THR A 438 -9.24 8.83 -15.05
N TRP A 439 -9.68 10.08 -15.04
CA TRP A 439 -9.34 11.08 -16.05
C TRP A 439 -8.42 12.12 -15.41
N PHE A 440 -7.25 12.34 -16.01
CA PHE A 440 -6.30 13.35 -15.58
C PHE A 440 -6.17 14.42 -16.66
N ALA A 441 -6.46 15.67 -16.33
CA ALA A 441 -6.23 16.80 -17.22
C ALA A 441 -4.89 17.46 -16.89
N ALA A 442 -4.02 17.54 -17.90
CA ALA A 442 -2.67 18.08 -17.74
C ALA A 442 -2.68 19.60 -17.55
N GLY A 443 -2.02 20.06 -16.50
CA GLY A 443 -1.78 21.48 -16.20
C GLY A 443 -0.58 22.05 -16.96
N ASP A 444 -0.27 23.31 -16.69
CA ASP A 444 0.75 24.06 -17.42
C ASP A 444 2.16 23.51 -17.20
N PHE A 445 2.46 23.01 -15.99
CA PHE A 445 3.76 22.39 -15.71
C PHE A 445 4.05 21.19 -16.61
N LEU A 446 3.08 20.29 -16.77
CA LEU A 446 3.26 19.08 -17.57
C LEU A 446 3.38 19.39 -19.06
N LYS A 447 2.67 20.42 -19.54
CA LYS A 447 2.77 20.90 -20.92
C LYS A 447 4.09 21.60 -21.20
N ALA A 448 4.70 22.22 -20.19
CA ALA A 448 6.02 22.82 -20.29
C ALA A 448 7.15 21.78 -20.20
N ALA A 449 6.98 20.74 -19.36
CA ALA A 449 8.02 19.78 -19.05
C ALA A 449 8.07 18.55 -19.98
N GLY A 450 6.94 18.19 -20.63
CA GLY A 450 6.82 17.01 -21.48
C GLY A 450 5.75 17.18 -22.54
N THR A 451 5.18 16.07 -23.03
CA THR A 451 4.10 16.15 -24.04
C THR A 451 2.79 16.71 -23.47
N GLY A 452 2.55 16.56 -22.17
CA GLY A 452 1.45 17.21 -21.44
C GLY A 452 0.06 16.83 -21.95
N LYS A 453 -0.14 15.58 -22.39
CA LYS A 453 -1.48 15.10 -22.79
C LYS A 453 -2.29 14.66 -21.58
N ASP A 454 -3.60 14.81 -21.71
CA ASP A 454 -4.54 14.24 -20.74
C ASP A 454 -4.47 12.71 -20.73
N ILE A 455 -4.64 12.13 -19.55
CA ILE A 455 -4.63 10.68 -19.34
C ILE A 455 -6.06 10.19 -19.15
N LEU A 456 -6.39 9.06 -19.77
CA LEU A 456 -7.56 8.28 -19.41
C LEU A 456 -7.10 6.90 -18.95
N PHE A 457 -7.40 6.53 -17.72
CA PHE A 457 -7.08 5.24 -17.14
C PHE A 457 -8.36 4.50 -16.77
N SER A 458 -8.40 3.20 -17.06
CA SER A 458 -9.46 2.31 -16.63
C SER A 458 -8.85 1.04 -16.06
N ALA A 459 -9.43 0.56 -14.96
CA ALA A 459 -8.99 -0.67 -14.32
C ALA A 459 -10.15 -1.55 -13.87
N ALA A 460 -9.91 -2.87 -13.96
CA ALA A 460 -10.75 -3.88 -13.35
C ALA A 460 -9.89 -4.77 -12.46
N THR A 461 -10.21 -4.85 -11.17
CA THR A 461 -9.54 -5.70 -10.19
C THR A 461 -10.47 -6.80 -9.71
N ILE A 462 -9.97 -8.02 -9.68
CA ILE A 462 -10.61 -9.18 -9.04
C ILE A 462 -9.62 -9.73 -8.03
N GLN A 463 -10.07 -9.97 -6.80
CA GLN A 463 -9.24 -10.55 -5.77
C GLN A 463 -9.98 -11.66 -5.03
N LEU A 464 -9.31 -12.80 -4.91
CA LEU A 464 -9.73 -13.96 -4.13
C LEU A 464 -8.78 -14.12 -2.94
N LYS A 465 -9.31 -14.07 -1.72
CA LYS A 465 -8.59 -14.37 -0.48
C LYS A 465 -9.13 -15.67 0.07
N PHE A 466 -8.25 -16.53 0.57
CA PHE A 466 -8.66 -17.75 1.24
C PHE A 466 -7.85 -18.01 2.48
#